data_AF-A0A965ZXX1-F1
#
_entry.id   AF-A0A965ZXX1-F1
#
_cell.length_a   1.000
_cell.length_b   1.000
_cell.length_c   1.000
_cell.angle_alpha   90.00
_cell.angle_beta   90.00
_cell.angle_gamma   90.00
#
_symmetry.space_group_name_H-M   'P 1'
#
loop_
_entity.id
_entity.type
_entity.pdbx_description
1 polymer ?
#
loop_
_entity_poly.entity_id
_entity_poly.type
_entity_poly.pdbx_seq_one_letter_code
_entity_poly.pdbx_strand_id
1 'polypeptide(L)'
;NSLVHRERWQIAFSKTGFTLEAGNCLLMRTTIADRALIVVLLNSWGKLSKYGDSGRIRDWLVASEQAAQVEAGQAGIGSIIDDARIKVTAVQKEFIE
;
A
#
# COMPACT_ATOMS: atom_id res chain seq x y z
N ASN A 1 -9.45 -7.98 -11.11
CA ASN A 1 -8.96 -7.19 -9.96
C ASN A 1 -10.08 -6.23 -9.57
N SER A 2 -10.73 -6.43 -8.42
CA SER A 2 -11.86 -5.59 -7.99
C SER A 2 -11.46 -4.19 -7.50
N LEU A 3 -10.17 -3.96 -7.20
CA LEU A 3 -9.67 -2.67 -6.74
C LEU A 3 -9.73 -1.60 -7.84
N VAL A 4 -9.57 -2.00 -9.11
CA VAL A 4 -9.60 -1.08 -10.27
C VAL A 4 -10.96 -0.40 -10.44
N HIS A 5 -12.04 -1.02 -9.94
CA HIS A 5 -13.40 -0.49 -10.11
C HIS A 5 -13.86 0.34 -8.91
N ARG A 6 -12.97 0.57 -7.93
CA ARG A 6 -13.27 1.33 -6.72
C ARG A 6 -12.60 2.69 -6.78
N GLU A 7 -13.39 3.75 -6.78
CA GLU A 7 -12.90 5.15 -6.89
C GLU A 7 -11.87 5.53 -5.82
N ARG A 8 -11.93 4.90 -4.64
CA ARG A 8 -10.97 5.14 -3.55
C ARG A 8 -9.52 4.70 -3.86
N TRP A 9 -9.28 4.10 -5.01
CA TRP A 9 -7.98 3.59 -5.46
C TRP A 9 -7.52 4.29 -6.74
N GLN A 10 -6.40 5.01 -6.66
CA GLN A 10 -5.75 5.61 -7.83
C GLN A 10 -4.66 4.67 -8.37
N ILE A 11 -5.07 3.67 -9.16
CA ILE A 11 -4.18 2.62 -9.66
C ILE A 11 -3.63 3.01 -11.03
N ALA A 12 -2.30 3.14 -11.11
CA ALA A 12 -1.61 3.39 -12.36
C ALA A 12 -1.43 2.11 -13.19
N PHE A 13 -1.09 0.99 -12.55
CA PHE A 13 -1.13 -0.33 -13.17
C PHE A 13 -1.25 -1.43 -12.12
N SER A 14 -1.76 -2.58 -12.52
CA SER A 14 -1.86 -3.74 -11.63
C SER A 14 -1.74 -5.06 -12.38
N LYS A 15 -1.11 -6.03 -11.73
CA LYS A 15 -1.07 -7.43 -12.15
C LYS A 15 -1.54 -8.33 -11.03
N THR A 16 -2.44 -9.26 -11.35
CA THR A 16 -2.80 -10.38 -10.48
C THR A 16 -2.28 -11.68 -11.08
N GLY A 17 -1.90 -12.62 -10.22
CA GLY A 17 -1.45 -13.95 -10.62
C GLY A 17 -1.87 -15.01 -9.62
N PHE A 18 -1.94 -16.24 -10.10
CA PHE A 18 -2.05 -17.44 -9.27
C PHE A 18 -1.22 -18.54 -9.92
N THR A 19 -0.39 -19.20 -9.12
CA THR A 19 0.24 -20.47 -9.49
C THR A 19 0.12 -21.43 -8.31
N LEU A 20 0.23 -22.72 -8.55
CA LEU A 20 0.18 -23.72 -7.48
C LEU A 20 1.31 -23.54 -6.46
N GLU A 21 2.49 -23.15 -6.93
CA GLU A 21 3.69 -22.98 -6.08
C GLU A 21 3.71 -21.64 -5.34
N ALA A 22 3.41 -20.53 -6.03
CA ALA A 22 3.50 -19.18 -5.44
C ALA A 22 2.20 -18.68 -4.79
N GLY A 23 1.12 -19.45 -4.86
CA GLY A 23 -0.19 -19.06 -4.33
C GLY A 23 -0.78 -17.85 -5.07
N ASN A 24 -1.57 -17.04 -4.34
CA ASN A 24 -2.23 -15.86 -4.90
C ASN A 24 -1.34 -14.62 -4.80
N CYS A 25 -1.10 -13.93 -5.91
CA CYS A 25 -0.26 -12.73 -5.94
C CYS A 25 -0.99 -11.50 -6.48
N LEU A 26 -0.59 -10.33 -5.98
CA LEU A 26 -0.99 -9.00 -6.47
C LEU A 26 0.21 -8.07 -6.49
N LEU A 27 0.41 -7.39 -7.61
CA LEU A 27 1.31 -6.27 -7.74
C LEU A 27 0.52 -5.07 -8.26
N MET A 28 0.74 -3.90 -7.67
CA MET A 28 -0.03 -2.71 -7.99
C MET A 28 0.75 -1.44 -7.72
N ARG A 29 0.89 -0.56 -8.72
CA ARG A 29 1.34 0.82 -8.52
C ARG A 29 0.12 1.70 -8.30
N THR A 30 0.09 2.40 -7.17
CA THR A 30 -1.03 3.23 -6.74
C THR A 30 -0.53 4.50 -6.06
N THR A 31 -1.35 5.54 -6.07
CA THR A 31 -1.14 6.71 -5.20
C THR A 31 -2.07 6.61 -3.99
N ILE A 32 -1.53 6.77 -2.78
CA ILE A 32 -2.28 6.78 -1.51
C ILE A 32 -1.75 7.94 -0.68
N ALA A 33 -2.66 8.79 -0.17
CA ALA A 33 -2.30 9.98 0.62
C ALA A 33 -1.18 10.82 -0.04
N ASP A 34 -1.36 11.11 -1.34
CA ASP A 34 -0.40 11.85 -2.18
C ASP A 34 1.00 11.21 -2.36
N ARG A 35 1.13 9.93 -1.96
CA ARG A 35 2.37 9.16 -2.14
C ARG A 35 2.20 8.07 -3.18
N ALA A 36 3.02 8.14 -4.23
CA ALA A 36 3.12 7.09 -5.23
C ALA A 36 3.90 5.89 -4.67
N LEU A 37 3.29 4.71 -4.68
CA LEU A 37 3.87 3.49 -4.12
C LEU A 37 3.53 2.24 -4.95
N ILE A 38 4.36 1.22 -4.79
CA ILE A 38 4.15 -0.11 -5.38
C ILE A 38 3.86 -1.07 -4.24
N VAL A 39 2.67 -1.67 -4.27
CA VAL A 39 2.28 -2.75 -3.35
C VAL A 39 2.54 -4.08 -4.03
N VAL A 40 3.23 -4.97 -3.35
CA VAL A 40 3.46 -6.36 -3.77
C VAL A 40 3.01 -7.28 -2.65
N LEU A 41 2.07 -8.18 -2.95
CA LEU A 41 1.57 -9.21 -2.05
C LEU A 41 1.81 -10.56 -2.71
N LEU A 42 2.57 -11.41 -2.04
CA LEU A 42 2.91 -12.76 -2.52
C LEU A 42 2.28 -13.80 -1.62
N ASN A 43 2.00 -14.97 -2.21
CA ASN A 43 1.47 -16.14 -1.50
C ASN A 43 0.31 -15.82 -0.54
N SER A 44 -0.63 -14.98 -0.98
CA SER A 44 -1.81 -14.68 -0.16
C SER A 44 -2.66 -15.93 0.00
N TRP A 45 -3.09 -16.19 1.23
CA TRP A 45 -3.77 -17.43 1.62
C TRP A 45 -4.99 -17.76 0.75
N GLY A 46 -5.83 -16.77 0.45
CA GLY A 46 -7.04 -16.94 -0.36
C GLY A 46 -7.10 -16.04 -1.59
N LYS A 47 -8.01 -16.37 -2.52
CA LYS A 47 -8.27 -15.58 -3.74
C LYS A 47 -8.57 -14.12 -3.44
N LEU A 48 -9.26 -13.85 -2.32
CA LEU A 48 -9.66 -12.50 -1.92
C LEU A 48 -8.72 -11.85 -0.89
N SER A 49 -7.86 -12.63 -0.21
CA SER A 49 -7.00 -12.14 0.87
C SER A 49 -6.13 -10.97 0.43
N LYS A 50 -5.47 -11.09 -0.73
CA LYS A 50 -4.68 -10.00 -1.33
C LYS A 50 -5.42 -8.68 -1.49
N TYR A 51 -6.73 -8.70 -1.77
CA TYR A 51 -7.53 -7.48 -1.88
C TYR A 51 -7.92 -6.92 -0.50
N GLY A 52 -8.19 -7.80 0.46
CA GLY A 52 -8.42 -7.41 1.85
C GLY A 52 -7.18 -6.77 2.46
N ASP A 53 -6.02 -7.40 2.29
CA ASP A 53 -4.73 -6.91 2.79
C ASP A 53 -4.34 -5.59 2.14
N SER A 54 -4.57 -5.44 0.83
CA SER A 54 -4.42 -4.13 0.15
C SER A 54 -5.27 -3.05 0.81
N GLY A 55 -6.51 -3.38 1.18
CA GLY A 55 -7.39 -2.47 1.93
C GLY A 55 -6.79 -2.04 3.26
N ARG A 56 -6.33 -3.00 4.07
CA ARG A 56 -5.71 -2.75 5.38
C ARG A 56 -4.45 -1.90 5.25
N ILE A 57 -3.58 -2.19 4.28
CA ILE A 57 -2.36 -1.42 4.01
C ILE A 57 -2.69 0.03 3.67
N ARG A 58 -3.69 0.26 2.80
CA ARG A 58 -4.14 1.61 2.45
C ARG A 58 -4.62 2.36 3.69
N ASP A 59 -5.49 1.73 4.47
CA ASP A 59 -6.11 2.39 5.62
C ASP A 59 -5.05 2.70 6.70
N TRP A 60 -4.08 1.80 6.91
CA TRP A 60 -2.91 2.05 7.76
C TRP A 60 -2.02 3.20 7.24
N LEU A 61 -1.73 3.24 5.94
CA LEU A 61 -0.92 4.33 5.35
C LEU A 61 -1.60 5.69 5.50
N VAL A 62 -2.91 5.77 5.22
CA VAL A 62 -3.69 7.01 5.38
C VAL A 62 -3.67 7.47 6.83
N ALA A 63 -3.89 6.56 7.79
CA ALA A 63 -3.84 6.89 9.22
C ALA A 63 -2.43 7.38 9.64
N SER A 64 -1.37 6.74 9.14
CA SER A 64 0.01 7.14 9.44
C SER A 64 0.36 8.52 8.91
N GLU A 65 -0.13 8.86 7.71
CA GLU A 65 0.10 10.18 7.11
C GLU A 65 -0.68 11.27 7.87
N GLN A 66 -1.92 10.99 8.27
CA GLN A 66 -2.71 11.90 9.09
C GLN A 66 -2.04 12.16 10.46
N ALA A 67 -1.52 11.12 11.11
CA ALA A 67 -0.79 11.28 12.36
C ALA A 67 0.48 12.15 12.19
N ALA A 68 1.25 11.91 11.12
CA ALA A 68 2.44 12.71 10.80
C ALA A 68 2.09 14.19 10.53
N GLN A 69 0.98 14.47 9.85
CA GLN A 69 0.51 15.83 9.60
C GLN A 69 0.06 16.56 10.87
N VAL A 70 -0.56 15.86 11.82
CA VAL A 70 -0.90 16.42 13.14
C VAL A 70 0.38 16.81 13.88
N GLU A 71 1.36 15.91 13.95
CA GLU A 71 2.65 16.18 14.59
C GLU A 71 3.39 17.35 13.92
N ALA A 72 3.39 17.42 12.59
CA ALA A 72 3.98 18.53 11.83
C ALA A 72 3.23 19.86 12.03
N GLY A 73 1.91 19.83 12.20
CA GLY A 73 1.09 21.00 12.53
C GLY A 73 1.32 21.51 13.96
N GLN A 74 1.68 20.62 14.90
CA GLN A 74 2.11 21.00 16.24
C GLN A 74 3.56 21.52 16.27
N ALA A 75 4.43 21.01 15.40
CA ALA A 75 5.84 21.40 15.28
C ALA A 75 6.03 22.48 14.19
N GLY A 76 5.52 23.69 14.43
CA GLY A 76 5.76 24.83 13.54
C GLY A 76 7.24 25.20 13.44
N ILE A 77 7.98 24.59 12.50
CA ILE A 77 9.22 25.08 11.88
C ILE A 77 9.48 24.20 10.64
N GLY A 78 9.32 24.77 9.46
CA GLY A 78 9.60 24.08 8.20
C GLY A 78 11.08 23.70 8.09
N SER A 79 11.35 22.44 7.74
CA SER A 79 12.54 22.03 6.98
C SER A 79 12.50 20.52 6.68
N ILE A 80 12.77 20.17 5.41
CA ILE A 80 13.28 18.87 4.93
C ILE A 80 12.29 17.70 4.95
N ILE A 81 11.38 17.66 3.97
CA ILE A 81 10.88 16.37 3.44
C ILE A 81 11.04 16.30 1.91
N ASP A 82 12.19 16.78 1.42
CA ASP A 82 12.65 16.61 0.03
C ASP A 82 13.68 15.48 -0.10
N ASP A 83 13.57 14.39 0.68
CA ASP A 83 14.35 13.18 0.37
C ASP A 83 13.45 12.14 -0.31
N ALA A 84 13.37 12.33 -1.63
CA ALA A 84 12.86 11.44 -2.66
C ALA A 84 13.62 10.09 -2.71
N ARG A 85 13.89 9.46 -1.57
CA ARG A 85 14.30 8.07 -1.53
C ARG A 85 13.07 7.21 -1.59
N ILE A 86 12.86 6.64 -2.78
CA ILE A 86 12.05 5.45 -3.05
C ILE A 86 12.25 4.47 -1.89
N LYS A 87 11.31 4.44 -0.95
CA LYS A 87 11.19 3.34 -0.02
C LYS A 87 10.60 2.20 -0.83
N VAL A 88 11.41 1.18 -1.10
CA VAL A 88 10.90 -0.14 -1.40
C VAL A 88 10.11 -0.57 -0.18
N THR A 89 8.81 -0.29 -0.17
CA THR A 89 7.90 -0.80 0.86
C THR A 89 7.51 -2.21 0.42
N ALA A 90 8.37 -3.18 0.74
CA ALA A 90 7.98 -4.58 0.69
C ALA A 90 6.85 -4.77 1.71
N VAL A 91 5.66 -5.20 1.26
CA VAL A 91 4.65 -5.74 2.15
C VAL A 91 4.68 -7.26 2.06
N GLN A 92 5.67 -7.82 2.72
CA GLN A 92 5.55 -9.12 3.35
C GLN A 92 6.29 -8.99 4.68
N LYS A 93 5.55 -8.77 5.77
CA LYS A 93 6.02 -9.19 7.08
C LYS A 93 5.17 -10.39 7.41
N GLU A 94 5.79 -11.57 7.42
CA GLU A 94 5.19 -12.75 8.05
C GLU A 94 4.61 -12.29 9.41
N PHE A 95 3.29 -12.42 9.55
CA PHE A 95 2.43 -12.35 10.74
C PHE A 95 1.07 -11.73 10.38
N ILE A 96 0.15 -12.59 9.95
CA ILE A 96 -1.26 -12.46 10.35
C ILE A 96 -1.57 -13.79 11.06
N GLU A 97 -1.28 -13.83 12.36
CA GLU A 97 -2.10 -14.59 13.32
C GLU A 97 -3.20 -13.66 13.83
#